data_AF-A0A0N9Y5V1-F1
#
_entry.id   AF-A0A0N9Y5V1-F1
#
_cell.length_a   1.000
_cell.length_b   1.000
_cell.length_c   1.000
_cell.angle_alpha   90.00
_cell.angle_beta   90.00
_cell.angle_gamma   90.00
#
_symmetry.space_group_name_H-M   'P 1'
#
loop_
_entity.id
_entity.type
_entity.pdbx_description
1 polymer ?
#
loop_
_entity_poly.entity_id
_entity_poly.type
_entity_poly.pdbx_seq_one_letter_code
_entity_poly.pdbx_strand_id
1 'polypeptide(L)'
;MPNAAGDLYVDAGIAASYVLCCVRLGVHSNTGNRSEAVALLKRADSGSERHLNTLLNFKNRAAYTHQDLISAELKKMNRAAEHLVEAAKQAVAARG
;
A
#
# COMPACT_ATOMS: atom_id res chain seq x y z
N MET A 1 17.54 -14.51 -3.38
CA MET A 1 17.22 -13.16 -2.86
C MET A 1 15.79 -13.23 -2.34
N PRO A 2 15.57 -13.33 -1.02
CA PRO A 2 14.22 -13.41 -0.49
C PRO A 2 13.54 -12.05 -0.76
N ASN A 3 12.62 -12.06 -1.74
CA ASN A 3 11.52 -11.11 -1.92
C ASN A 3 11.70 -9.62 -2.22
N ALA A 4 12.75 -9.20 -2.92
CA ALA A 4 12.86 -7.80 -3.40
C ALA A 4 11.58 -7.27 -4.08
N ALA A 5 10.88 -8.09 -4.86
CA ALA A 5 9.60 -7.72 -5.47
C ALA A 5 8.49 -7.41 -4.44
N GLY A 6 8.37 -8.24 -3.39
CA GLY A 6 7.39 -8.05 -2.34
C GLY A 6 7.60 -6.74 -1.57
N ASP A 7 8.85 -6.41 -1.26
CA ASP A 7 9.19 -5.15 -0.61
C ASP A 7 8.87 -3.95 -1.51
N LEU A 8 9.23 -4.01 -2.80
CA LEU A 8 8.89 -2.96 -3.77
C LEU A 8 7.38 -2.74 -3.90
N TYR A 9 6.57 -3.80 -3.87
CA TYR A 9 5.10 -3.67 -3.89
C TYR A 9 4.57 -2.97 -2.63
N VAL A 10 5.16 -3.24 -1.47
CA VAL A 10 4.77 -2.58 -0.22
C VAL A 10 5.15 -1.11 -0.25
N ASP A 11 6.38 -0.79 -0.65
CA ASP A 11 6.86 0.59 -0.72
C ASP A 11 6.04 1.41 -1.72
N ALA A 12 5.72 0.82 -2.89
CA ALA A 12 4.83 1.43 -3.87
C ALA A 12 3.42 1.68 -3.30
N GLY A 13 2.84 0.70 -2.60
CA GLY A 13 1.53 0.85 -1.96
C GLY A 13 1.51 1.94 -0.89
N ILE A 14 2.56 2.05 -0.07
CA ILE A 14 2.69 3.10 0.94
C ILE A 14 2.80 4.48 0.28
N ALA A 15 3.67 4.62 -0.72
CA ALA A 15 3.84 5.88 -1.45
C ALA A 15 2.54 6.33 -2.12
N ALA A 16 1.82 5.42 -2.77
CA ALA A 16 0.52 5.71 -3.38
C ALA A 16 -0.53 6.13 -2.32
N SER A 17 -0.52 5.49 -1.15
CA SER A 17 -1.40 5.84 -0.03
C SER A 17 -1.11 7.25 0.49
N TYR A 18 0.17 7.64 0.57
CA TYR A 18 0.55 9.02 0.93
C TYR A 18 0.07 10.02 -0.10
N VAL A 19 0.21 9.74 -1.39
CA VAL A 19 -0.34 10.61 -2.45
C VAL A 19 -1.84 10.80 -2.27
N LEU A 20 -2.60 9.72 -2.08
CA LEU A 20 -4.06 9.78 -1.86
C LEU A 20 -4.42 10.63 -0.64
N CYS A 21 -3.74 10.43 0.49
CA CYS A 21 -3.98 11.19 1.71
C CYS A 21 -3.62 12.68 1.52
N CYS A 22 -2.47 12.99 0.92
CA CYS A 22 -2.06 14.35 0.63
C CYS A 22 -3.04 15.06 -0.32
N VAL A 23 -3.45 14.39 -1.40
CA VAL A 23 -4.35 14.94 -2.43
C VAL A 23 -5.73 15.24 -1.86
N ARG A 24 -6.29 14.34 -1.03
CA ARG A 24 -7.68 14.45 -0.58
C ARG A 24 -7.86 15.10 0.78
N LEU A 25 -6.89 14.94 1.68
CA LEU A 25 -6.96 15.43 3.06
C LEU A 25 -5.92 16.50 3.40
N GLY A 26 -4.92 16.71 2.54
CA GLY A 26 -3.81 17.64 2.81
C GLY A 26 -2.83 17.16 3.87
N VAL A 27 -2.91 15.89 4.30
CA VAL A 27 -2.08 15.31 5.36
C VAL A 27 -1.63 13.91 4.97
N HIS A 28 -0.48 13.45 5.49
CA HIS A 28 -0.06 12.05 5.45
C HIS A 28 0.38 11.59 6.84
N SER A 29 0.41 10.27 7.07
CA SER A 29 0.96 9.72 8.31
C SER A 29 2.49 9.82 8.30
N ASN A 30 3.08 10.35 9.36
CA ASN A 30 4.53 10.52 9.52
C ASN A 30 5.11 9.67 10.68
N THR A 31 4.29 8.88 11.34
CA THR A 31 4.64 8.18 12.59
C THR A 31 5.25 6.80 12.39
N GLY A 32 5.39 6.34 11.13
CA GLY A 32 5.74 4.95 10.83
C GLY A 32 4.69 3.93 11.27
N ASN A 33 3.57 4.39 11.84
CA ASN A 33 2.51 3.53 12.34
C ASN A 33 1.61 3.08 11.18
N ARG A 34 1.71 1.80 10.85
CA ARG A 34 0.94 1.15 9.79
C ARG A 34 -0.57 1.26 10.01
N SER A 35 -1.04 1.13 11.25
CA SER A 35 -2.47 1.23 11.57
C SER A 35 -3.01 2.64 11.34
N GLU A 36 -2.18 3.65 11.61
CA GLU A 36 -2.52 5.04 11.35
C GLU A 36 -2.57 5.34 9.85
N ALA A 37 -1.61 4.84 9.07
CA ALA A 37 -1.60 4.98 7.61
C ALA A 37 -2.84 4.34 6.96
N VAL A 38 -3.27 3.16 7.43
CA VAL A 38 -4.49 2.47 6.97
C VAL A 38 -5.75 3.26 7.33
N ALA A 39 -5.83 3.77 8.58
CA ALA A 39 -6.98 4.58 9.02
C ALA A 39 -7.09 5.91 8.26
N LEU A 40 -5.95 6.56 8.00
CA LEU A 40 -5.91 7.79 7.23
C LEU A 40 -6.28 7.54 5.76
N LEU A 41 -5.76 6.46 5.16
CA LEU A 41 -6.13 6.06 3.80
C LEU A 41 -7.63 5.76 3.69
N LYS A 42 -8.22 5.06 4.67
CA LYS A 42 -9.67 4.81 4.68
C LYS A 42 -10.49 6.10 4.67
N ARG A 43 -10.03 7.14 5.37
CA ARG A 43 -10.67 8.46 5.37
C ARG A 43 -10.49 9.18 4.04
N ALA A 44 -9.34 9.04 3.40
CA ALA A 44 -9.05 9.68 2.12
C ALA A 44 -9.80 8.99 0.96
N ASP A 45 -9.73 7.66 0.91
CA ASP A 45 -10.26 6.83 -0.17
C ASP A 45 -10.76 5.49 0.38
N SER A 46 -12.02 5.48 0.81
CA SER A 46 -12.67 4.30 1.38
C SER A 46 -12.71 3.15 0.37
N GLY A 47 -12.18 1.99 0.77
CA GLY A 47 -12.01 0.81 -0.06
C GLY A 47 -10.56 0.54 -0.44
N SER A 48 -9.71 1.57 -0.52
CA SER A 48 -8.28 1.39 -0.84
C SER A 48 -7.47 0.83 0.32
N GLU A 49 -7.92 1.01 1.56
CA GLU A 49 -7.22 0.52 2.76
C GLU A 49 -7.07 -1.01 2.78
N ARG A 50 -7.99 -1.74 2.13
CA ARG A 50 -7.90 -3.22 2.03
C ARG A 50 -6.69 -3.67 1.22
N HIS A 51 -6.30 -2.90 0.21
CA HIS A 51 -5.16 -3.20 -0.64
C HIS A 51 -3.86 -2.95 0.13
N LEU A 52 -3.79 -1.84 0.88
CA LEU A 52 -2.65 -1.56 1.75
C LEU A 52 -2.52 -2.62 2.85
N ASN A 53 -3.62 -3.01 3.50
CA ASN A 53 -3.62 -4.09 4.49
C ASN A 53 -3.12 -5.42 3.91
N THR A 54 -3.50 -5.74 2.67
CA THR A 54 -3.03 -6.97 1.99
C THR A 54 -1.50 -6.96 1.86
N LEU A 55 -0.91 -5.86 1.39
CA LEU A 55 0.54 -5.72 1.25
C LEU A 55 1.27 -5.86 2.59
N LEU A 56 0.78 -5.16 3.61
CA LEU A 56 1.38 -5.18 4.95
C LEU A 56 1.28 -6.55 5.63
N ASN A 57 0.19 -7.28 5.42
CA ASN A 57 0.02 -8.64 5.94
C ASN A 57 1.01 -9.62 5.32
N PHE A 58 1.22 -9.55 4.00
CA PHE A 58 2.22 -10.40 3.34
C PHE A 58 3.64 -10.07 3.81
N LYS A 59 4.00 -8.78 3.93
CA LYS A 59 5.31 -8.35 4.46
C LYS A 59 5.53 -8.84 5.89
N ASN A 60 4.54 -8.66 6.76
CA ASN A 60 4.61 -9.13 8.13
C ASN A 60 4.82 -10.64 8.17
N ARG A 61 3.99 -11.39 7.45
CA ARG A 61 4.10 -12.85 7.47
C ARG A 61 5.47 -13.32 6.98
N ALA A 62 5.97 -12.79 5.85
CA ALA A 62 7.29 -13.15 5.34
C ALA A 62 8.42 -12.81 6.34
N ALA A 63 8.32 -11.68 7.03
CA ALA A 63 9.29 -11.28 8.06
C ALA A 63 9.26 -12.18 9.29
N TYR A 64 8.08 -12.62 9.74
CA TYR A 64 7.92 -13.42 10.96
C TYR A 64 8.10 -14.93 10.74
N THR A 65 7.72 -15.47 9.59
CA THR A 65 7.84 -16.91 9.34
C THR A 65 9.17 -17.29 8.71
N HIS A 66 9.95 -16.30 8.25
CA HIS A 66 11.15 -16.51 7.42
C HIS A 66 10.88 -17.38 6.18
N GLN A 67 9.62 -17.51 5.78
CA GLN A 67 9.24 -18.19 4.55
C GLN A 67 9.17 -17.19 3.40
N ASP A 68 9.76 -17.57 2.29
CA ASP A 68 9.67 -16.80 1.06
C ASP A 68 8.22 -16.73 0.56
N LEU A 69 7.87 -15.58 -0.05
CA LEU A 69 6.59 -15.43 -0.73
C LEU A 69 6.63 -16.25 -2.01
N ILE A 70 5.57 -17.00 -2.24
CA ILE A 70 5.43 -17.76 -3.49
C ILE A 70 4.85 -16.88 -4.58
N SER A 71 4.98 -17.31 -5.84
CA SER A 71 4.53 -16.56 -7.02
C SER A 71 3.05 -16.14 -6.96
N ALA A 72 2.18 -16.97 -6.36
CA ALA A 72 0.77 -16.65 -6.20
C ALA A 72 0.54 -15.45 -5.25
N GLU A 73 1.40 -15.29 -4.24
CA GLU A 73 1.31 -14.23 -3.24
C GLU A 73 1.91 -12.94 -3.79
N LEU A 74 3.05 -13.03 -4.48
CA LEU A 74 3.60 -11.92 -5.24
C LEU A 74 2.61 -11.37 -6.28
N LYS A 75 1.86 -12.25 -6.96
CA LYS A 75 0.80 -11.83 -7.88
C LYS A 75 -0.34 -11.08 -7.19
N LYS A 76 -0.71 -11.50 -5.97
CA LYS A 76 -1.73 -10.78 -5.15
C LYS A 76 -1.20 -9.43 -4.69
N MET A 77 0.06 -9.37 -4.25
CA MET A 77 0.71 -8.11 -3.85
C MET A 77 0.81 -7.14 -5.03
N ASN A 78 1.25 -7.61 -6.20
CA ASN A 78 1.32 -6.77 -7.40
C ASN A 78 -0.03 -6.12 -7.72
N ARG A 79 -1.12 -6.90 -7.75
CA ARG A 79 -2.47 -6.38 -8.01
C ARG A 79 -2.94 -5.36 -6.97
N ALA A 80 -2.60 -5.58 -5.70
CA ALA A 80 -2.94 -4.65 -4.64
C ALA A 80 -2.16 -3.33 -4.77
N ALA A 81 -0.87 -3.40 -5.07
CA ALA A 81 -0.04 -2.22 -5.30
C ALA A 81 -0.50 -1.43 -6.55
N GLU A 82 -0.78 -2.13 -7.65
CA GLU A 82 -1.27 -1.54 -8.90
C GLU A 82 -2.59 -0.78 -8.69
N HIS A 83 -3.54 -1.36 -7.95
CA HIS A 83 -4.80 -0.67 -7.63
C HIS A 83 -4.57 0.64 -6.85
N LEU A 84 -3.66 0.64 -5.87
CA LEU A 84 -3.34 1.85 -5.11
C LEU A 84 -2.67 2.91 -5.98
N VAL A 85 -1.72 2.50 -6.83
CA VAL A 85 -1.01 3.40 -7.73
C VAL A 85 -1.96 4.03 -8.75
N GLU A 86 -2.86 3.26 -9.35
CA GLU A 86 -3.84 3.80 -10.30
C GLU A 86 -4.84 4.73 -9.61
N ALA A 87 -5.34 4.40 -8.41
CA ALA A 87 -6.18 5.30 -7.63
C ALA A 87 -5.47 6.63 -7.32
N ALA A 88 -4.18 6.58 -6.95
CA ALA A 88 -3.37 7.76 -6.71
C ALA A 88 -3.20 8.62 -7.97
N LYS A 89 -2.91 8.00 -9.13
CA LYS A 89 -2.81 8.70 -10.42
C LYS A 89 -4.12 9.39 -10.79
N GLN A 90 -5.25 8.71 -10.66
CA GLN A 90 -6.57 9.27 -10.94
C GLN A 90 -6.88 10.45 -10.01
N ALA A 91 -6.56 10.33 -8.72
CA ALA A 91 -6.77 11.41 -7.76
C ALA A 91 -5.92 12.65 -8.07
N VAL A 92 -4.68 12.47 -8.52
CA VAL A 92 -3.81 13.58 -8.96
C VAL A 92 -4.35 14.22 -10.24
N ALA A 93 -4.74 13.41 -11.23
CA ALA A 93 -5.29 13.91 -12.49
C ALA A 93 -6.58 14.71 -12.29
N ALA A 94 -7.44 14.32 -11.34
CA ALA A 94 -8.68 15.02 -11.02
C ALA A 94 -8.49 16.35 -10.27
N ARG A 95 -7.27 16.65 -9.78
CA ARG A 95 -6.94 17.93 -9.13
C ARG A 95 -6.44 19.01 -10.09
N GLY A 96 -6.03 18.63 -11.30
CA GLY A 96 -5.59 19.56 -12.35
C GLY A 96 -6.73 19.95 -13.26
#